data_AF-A0A485AS36-F1
#
_entry.id   AF-A0A485AS36-F1
#
_cell.length_a   1.000
_cell.length_b   1.000
_cell.length_c   1.000
_cell.angle_alpha   90.00
_cell.angle_beta   90.00
_cell.angle_gamma   90.00
#
_symmetry.space_group_name_H-M   'P 1'
#
loop_
_entity.id
_entity.type
_entity.pdbx_description
1 polymer ?
#
loop_
_entity_poly.entity_id
_entity_poly.type
_entity_poly.pdbx_seq_one_letter_code
_entity_poly.pdbx_strand_id
1 'polypeptide(L)' 'MLRYLNQCSRGRGAWLLMALTAFILELVALWFQHVMLLQPCVMCIYERCALLGIMGAGIVGAIAPKTPLRYVALVHLAV' A
#
# COMPACT_ATOMS: atom_id res chain seq x y z
N MET A 1 -5.33 -16.79 -21.66
CA MET A 1 -5.51 -16.37 -20.25
C MET A 1 -4.45 -15.38 -19.76
N LEU A 2 -3.14 -15.62 -19.90
CA LEU A 2 -2.09 -14.73 -19.34
C LEU A 2 -2.14 -13.24 -19.78
N ARG A 3 -2.62 -12.94 -21.00
CA ARG A 3 -2.73 -11.54 -21.47
C ARG A 3 -3.72 -10.70 -20.65
N TYR A 4 -4.78 -11.31 -20.11
CA TYR A 4 -5.81 -10.61 -19.35
C TYR A 4 -5.28 -10.12 -17.98
N LEU A 5 -4.53 -10.97 -17.28
CA LEU A 5 -3.84 -10.63 -16.03
C LEU A 5 -2.82 -9.50 -16.23
N ASN A 6 -2.09 -9.53 -17.35
CA ASN A 6 -1.09 -8.52 -17.68
C ASN A 6 -1.73 -7.16 -18.06
N GLN A 7 -2.93 -7.18 -18.62
CA GLN A 7 -3.72 -5.97 -18.91
C GLN A 7 -4.36 -5.38 -17.65
N CYS A 8 -4.86 -6.22 -16.74
CA CYS A 8 -5.33 -5.80 -15.41
C CYS A 8 -4.21 -5.21 -14.55
N SER A 9 -3.02 -5.81 -14.58
CA SER A 9 -1.86 -5.36 -13.80
C SER A 9 -1.28 -4.01 -14.28
N ARG A 10 -1.42 -3.68 -15.58
CA ARG A 10 -1.10 -2.33 -16.12
C ARG A 10 -2.23 -1.32 -15.90
N GLY A 11 -3.39 -1.77 -15.44
CA GLY A 11 -4.54 -0.92 -15.14
C GLY A 11 -4.32 -0.11 -13.87
N ARG A 12 -4.77 1.15 -13.89
CA ARG A 12 -4.79 2.06 -12.73
C ARG A 12 -5.45 1.42 -11.50
N GLY A 13 -6.36 0.46 -11.74
CA GLY A 13 -7.03 -0.34 -10.71
C GLY A 13 -6.09 -1.17 -9.84
N ALA A 14 -4.96 -1.68 -10.35
CA ALA A 14 -4.03 -2.47 -9.52
C ALA A 14 -3.36 -1.61 -8.44
N TRP A 15 -2.98 -0.36 -8.77
CA TRP A 15 -2.44 0.60 -7.80
C TRP A 15 -3.47 1.05 -6.78
N LEU A 16 -4.71 1.27 -7.24
CA LEU A 16 -5.83 1.64 -6.38
C LEU A 16 -6.20 0.51 -5.40
N LEU A 17 -6.19 -0.75 -5.87
CA LEU A 17 -6.37 -1.94 -5.03
C LEU A 17 -5.27 -2.06 -3.96
N MET A 18 -4.00 -1.82 -4.32
CA MET A 18 -2.88 -1.85 -3.37
C MET A 18 -2.99 -0.75 -2.30
N ALA A 19 -3.38 0.48 -2.69
CA ALA A 19 -3.61 1.56 -1.74
C ALA A 19 -4.80 1.27 -0.81
N LEU A 20 -5.88 0.71 -1.36
CA LEU A 20 -7.08 0.35 -0.59
C LEU A 20 -6.79 -0.76 0.42
N THR A 21 -6.05 -1.80 0.05
CA THR A 21 -5.70 -2.89 0.97
C THR A 21 -4.78 -2.42 2.09
N ALA A 22 -3.79 -1.57 1.79
CA ALA A 22 -2.93 -0.98 2.81
C ALA A 22 -3.74 -0.14 3.83
N PHE A 23 -4.69 0.67 3.34
CA PHE A 23 -5.56 1.47 4.20
C PHE A 23 -6.46 0.61 5.11
N ILE A 24 -7.04 -0.47 4.58
CA ILE A 24 -7.87 -1.39 5.37
C ILE A 24 -7.04 -2.07 6.47
N LEU A 25 -5.83 -2.54 6.16
CA LEU A 25 -4.94 -3.15 7.15
C LEU A 25 -4.57 -2.16 8.27
N GLU A 26 -4.36 -0.90 7.92
CA GLU A 26 -4.02 0.14 8.89
C GLU A 26 -5.20 0.50 9.82
N LEU A 27 -6.43 0.52 9.28
CA LEU A 27 -7.66 0.66 10.06
C LEU A 27 -7.89 -0.51 11.01
N VAL A 28 -7.64 -1.73 10.55
CA VAL A 28 -7.72 -2.94 11.39
C VAL A 28 -6.72 -2.86 12.54
N ALA A 29 -5.48 -2.43 12.28
CA ALA A 29 -4.47 -2.25 13.33
C ALA A 29 -4.89 -1.19 14.37
N LEU A 30 -5.44 -0.05 13.93
CA LEU A 30 -6.01 0.97 14.83
C LEU A 30 -7.17 0.42 15.66
N TRP A 31 -8.02 -0.42 15.07
CA TRP A 31 -9.13 -1.05 15.75
C TRP A 31 -8.65 -1.95 16.90
N PHE A 32 -7.62 -2.75 16.66
CA PHE A 32 -7.01 -3.57 17.72
C PHE A 32 -6.44 -2.72 18.86
N GLN A 33 -5.82 -1.58 18.55
CA GLN A 33 -5.28 -0.68 19.58
C GLN A 33 -6.38 0.05 20.36
N HIS A 34 -7.47 0.46 19.71
CA HIS A 34 -8.54 1.24 20.35
C HIS A 34 -9.57 0.36 21.10
N VAL A 35 -9.84 -0.85 20.60
CA VAL A 35 -10.87 -1.74 21.15
C VAL A 35 -10.31 -2.76 22.14
N MET A 36 -9.12 -3.31 21.88
CA MET A 36 -8.56 -4.38 22.72
C MET A 36 -7.52 -3.88 23.75
N LEU A 37 -7.24 -2.57 23.83
CA LEU A 37 -6.32 -1.94 24.79
C LEU A 37 -4.94 -2.64 24.94
N LEU A 38 -4.48 -3.32 23.88
CA LEU A 38 -3.21 -4.05 23.90
C LEU A 38 -2.04 -3.09 23.66
N GLN A 39 -1.02 -3.13 24.50
CA GLN A 39 0.18 -2.31 24.34
C GLN A 39 0.88 -2.64 23.00
N PRO A 40 1.33 -1.64 22.22
CA PRO A 40 1.93 -1.90 20.92
C PRO A 40 3.30 -2.56 21.07
N CYS A 41 3.47 -3.73 20.45
CA CYS A 41 4.77 -4.38 20.32
C CYS A 41 5.67 -3.62 19.35
N VAL A 42 6.98 -3.68 19.56
CA VAL A 42 8.00 -3.00 18.72
C VAL A 42 7.89 -3.43 17.25
N MET A 43 7.61 -4.71 16.97
CA MET A 43 7.39 -5.19 15.61
C MET A 43 6.15 -4.56 14.93
N CYS A 44 5.08 -4.32 15.69
CA CYS A 44 3.83 -3.77 15.14
C CYS A 44 4.01 -2.30 14.69
N ILE A 45 4.89 -1.55 15.37
CA ILE A 45 5.26 -0.18 14.94
C ILE A 45 5.98 -0.21 13.59
N TYR A 46 6.86 -1.21 13.36
CA TYR A 46 7.59 -1.35 12.11
C TYR A 46 6.67 -1.71 10.94
N GLU A 47 5.72 -2.64 11.14
CA GLU A 47 4.72 -2.98 10.12
C GLU A 47 3.83 -1.80 9.76
N ARG A 48 3.43 -0.98 10.74
CA ARG A 48 2.62 0.21 10.49
C ARG A 48 3.38 1.26 9.68
N CYS A 49 4.66 1.49 9.98
CA CYS A 49 5.52 2.36 9.18
C CYS A 49 5.71 1.84 7.75
N ALA A 50 5.89 0.53 7.56
CA ALA A 50 5.96 -0.08 6.24
C ALA A 50 4.64 0.06 5.47
N LEU A 51 3.50 -0.15 6.12
CA LEU A 51 2.16 0.02 5.53
C LEU A 51 1.88 1.46 5.09
N LEU A 52 2.29 2.46 5.89
CA LEU A 52 2.21 3.87 5.51
C LEU A 52 3.06 4.18 4.26
N GLY A 53 4.26 3.59 4.16
CA GLY A 53 5.11 3.68 2.97
C GLY A 53 4.46 3.09 1.71
N ILE A 54 3.83 1.90 1.86
CA ILE A 54 3.09 1.23 0.78
C ILE A 54 1.86 2.05 0.35
N MET A 55 1.15 2.66 1.30
CA MET A 55 0.00 3.53 1.01
C MET A 55 0.43 4.76 0.21
N GLY A 56 1.54 5.41 0.60
CA GLY A 56 2.14 6.53 -0.12
C GLY A 56 2.56 6.14 -1.54
N ALA A 57 3.26 5.02 -1.70
CA ALA A 57 3.59 4.48 -3.01
C ALA A 57 2.32 4.25 -3.85
N GLY A 58 1.33 3.55 -3.28
CA GLY A 58 0.02 3.24 -3.88
C GLY A 58 -0.67 4.45 -4.51
N ILE A 59 -0.69 5.58 -3.79
CA ILE A 59 -1.28 6.85 -4.26
C ILE A 59 -0.44 7.47 -5.37
N VAL A 60 0.90 7.49 -5.23
CA VAL A 60 1.81 8.07 -6.23
C VAL A 60 1.74 7.34 -7.58
N GLY A 61 1.69 6.01 -7.59
CA GLY A 61 1.55 5.27 -8.86
C GLY A 61 0.13 5.21 -9.42
N ALA A 62 -0.90 5.53 -8.63
CA ALA A 62 -2.26 5.75 -9.12
C ALA A 62 -2.39 7.07 -9.91
N ILE A 63 -1.62 8.10 -9.54
CA ILE A 63 -1.63 9.43 -10.18
C ILE A 63 -1.07 9.38 -11.62
N ALA A 64 -0.11 8.50 -11.93
CA ALA A 64 0.42 8.39 -13.30
C ALA A 64 1.00 6.99 -13.65
N PRO A 65 0.18 6.04 -14.14
CA PRO A 65 0.66 4.69 -14.51
C PRO A 65 1.47 4.63 -15.83
N LYS A 66 1.57 5.73 -16.58
CA LYS A 66 2.18 5.81 -17.93
C LYS A 66 3.49 6.62 -18.02
N THR A 67 3.92 7.29 -16.95
CA THR A 67 5.13 8.14 -16.94
C THR A 67 6.24 7.54 -16.07
N PRO A 68 7.51 7.97 -16.21
CA PRO A 68 8.63 7.49 -15.38
C PRO A 68 8.50 7.82 -13.88
N LEU A 69 7.46 8.53 -13.44
CA LEU A 69 7.12 8.71 -12.01
C LEU A 69 6.84 7.38 -11.26
N ARG A 70 6.62 6.29 -12.00
CA ARG A 70 6.61 4.93 -11.45
C ARG A 70 7.93 4.54 -10.77
N TYR A 71 9.06 5.13 -11.17
CA TYR A 71 10.35 4.93 -10.49
C TYR A 71 10.40 5.61 -9.12
N VAL A 72 9.76 6.76 -8.94
CA VAL A 72 9.68 7.42 -7.63
C VAL A 72 8.83 6.59 -6.67
N ALA A 73 7.73 6.00 -7.16
CA ALA A 73 6.92 5.07 -6.37
C ALA A 73 7.65 3.75 -6.07
N LEU A 74 8.50 3.25 -6.97
CA LEU A 74 9.35 2.07 -6.72
C LEU A 74 10.49 2.37 -5.73
N VAL A 75 11.10 3.55 -5.80
CA VAL A 75 12.13 4.00 -4.86
C VAL A 75 11.54 4.19 -3.47
N HIS A 76 10.32 4.74 -3.37
CA HIS A 76 9.60 4.87 -2.09
C HIS A 76 9.08 3.53 -1.55
N LEU A 77 9.01 2.49 -2.39
CA LEU A 77 8.72 1.10 -1.99
C LEU A 77 10.00 0.33 -1.59
N ALA A 78 11.19 0.89 -1.86
CA ALA A 78 12.49 0.25 -1.64
C ALA A 78 13.27 0.84 -0.44
N VAL A 79 12.73 1.87 0.21
CA VAL A 79 13.19 2.44 1.49
C VAL A 79 12.23 2.02 2.59
#